data_AF-A0A376LKS2-F1
#
_entry.id   AF-A0A376LKS2-F1
#
_cell.length_a   1.000
_cell.length_b   1.000
_cell.length_c   1.000
_cell.angle_alpha   90.00
_cell.angle_beta   90.00
_cell.angle_gamma   90.00
#
_symmetry.space_group_name_H-M   'P 1'
#
loop_
_entity.id
_entity.type
_entity.pdbx_description
1 polymer ?
#
loop_
_entity_poly.entity_id
_entity_poly.type
_entity_poly.pdbx_seq_one_letter_code
_entity_poly.pdbx_strand_id
1 'polypeptide(L)'
;MGYAIQSIGLFPHWSVAQNIATVPQLQKWSRARIDDRIDELMALLGLEPNLRERYPHQLSGGQQQRVGVARALAADPQVLLMDEPFGALDPVTRGALQQEMTRIHRLLGRTIVLVTHDIDEALRLAEHLVLMDHGEVVQQGNPLTMLTRPANDFVRQFFGRSELGVRLLSLRSVADYVRREERAEGEALAEEMTLTRCALPVCRAGMRGAAGDEHAGPALRHAAFSGSAGGGVNV
;
A
#
# COMPACT_ATOMS: atom_id res chain seq x y z
N MET A 1 -19.84 -7.07 7.81
CA MET A 1 -18.82 -6.78 6.78
C MET A 1 -18.88 -5.29 6.50
N GLY A 2 -17.73 -4.64 6.33
CA GLY A 2 -17.63 -3.25 5.90
C GLY A 2 -17.41 -3.19 4.39
N TYR A 3 -18.00 -2.21 3.71
CA TYR A 3 -17.88 -2.08 2.25
C TYR A 3 -17.52 -0.65 1.87
N ALA A 4 -16.46 -0.50 1.06
CA ALA A 4 -16.06 0.75 0.43
C ALA A 4 -16.25 0.62 -1.09
N ILE A 5 -16.97 1.58 -1.68
CA ILE A 5 -17.43 1.56 -3.09
C ILE A 5 -16.47 2.39 -3.96
N GLN A 6 -16.34 2.02 -5.25
CA GLN A 6 -15.51 2.72 -6.26
C GLN A 6 -15.79 4.22 -6.36
N SER A 7 -17.07 4.61 -6.29
CA SER A 7 -17.44 6.00 -6.00
C SER A 7 -17.51 6.13 -4.49
N ILE A 8 -16.78 7.10 -3.94
CA ILE A 8 -16.66 7.42 -2.52
C ILE A 8 -18.01 7.31 -1.78
N GLY A 9 -19.11 7.58 -2.51
CA GLY A 9 -20.45 7.11 -2.14
C GLY A 9 -20.94 7.77 -0.87
N LEU A 10 -20.34 8.91 -0.52
CA LEU A 10 -20.73 9.73 0.61
C LEU A 10 -22.06 10.40 0.31
N PHE A 11 -22.87 10.57 1.34
CA PHE A 11 -24.09 11.33 1.25
C PHE A 11 -23.72 12.82 1.15
N PRO A 12 -24.01 13.51 0.03
CA PRO A 12 -23.52 14.86 -0.24
C PRO A 12 -24.12 15.92 0.68
N HIS A 13 -25.29 15.61 1.26
CA HIS A 13 -26.05 16.45 2.16
C HIS A 13 -25.76 16.16 3.64
N TRP A 14 -24.81 15.25 3.93
CA TRP A 14 -24.38 14.92 5.28
C TRP A 14 -22.95 15.38 5.52
N SER A 15 -22.65 15.75 6.77
CA SER A 15 -21.28 16.06 7.18
C SER A 15 -20.39 14.82 7.19
N VAL A 16 -19.08 15.00 7.34
CA VAL A 16 -18.11 13.91 7.54
C VAL A 16 -18.52 13.05 8.74
N ALA A 17 -18.83 13.66 9.88
CA ALA A 17 -19.28 12.94 11.07
C ALA A 17 -20.52 12.09 10.80
N GLN A 18 -21.52 12.65 10.12
CA GLN A 18 -22.76 11.94 9.78
C GLN A 18 -22.50 10.79 8.81
N ASN A 19 -21.63 10.99 7.82
CA ASN A 19 -21.23 9.92 6.90
C ASN A 19 -20.57 8.76 7.64
N ILE A 20 -19.63 9.03 8.55
CA ILE A 20 -18.97 7.99 9.36
C ILE A 20 -19.98 7.31 10.30
N ALA A 21 -20.87 8.10 10.92
CA ALA A 21 -21.88 7.61 11.86
C ALA A 21 -22.95 6.71 11.24
N THR A 22 -23.11 6.70 9.92
CA THR A 22 -24.19 5.99 9.21
C THR A 22 -24.41 4.57 9.74
N VAL A 23 -23.36 3.75 9.75
CA VAL A 23 -23.49 2.32 10.12
C VAL A 23 -23.68 2.14 11.63
N PRO A 24 -22.89 2.80 12.52
CA PRO A 24 -23.16 2.77 13.96
C PRO A 24 -24.57 3.21 14.36
N GLN A 25 -25.15 4.21 13.68
CA GLN A 25 -26.52 4.65 13.90
C GLN A 25 -27.54 3.58 13.52
N LEU A 26 -27.34 2.91 12.38
CA LEU A 26 -28.19 1.78 11.95
C LEU A 26 -28.11 0.61 12.94
N GLN A 27 -26.95 0.41 13.57
CA GLN A 27 -26.76 -0.57 14.65
C GLN A 27 -27.24 -0.08 16.02
N LYS A 28 -27.85 1.11 16.11
CA LYS A 28 -28.42 1.69 17.33
C LYS A 28 -27.40 1.86 18.47
N TRP A 29 -26.15 2.20 18.14
CA TRP A 29 -25.16 2.53 19.16
C TRP A 29 -25.56 3.82 19.92
N SER A 30 -25.08 3.99 21.15
CA SER A 30 -25.30 5.22 21.91
C SER A 30 -24.58 6.40 21.24
N ARG A 31 -25.13 7.62 21.37
CA ARG A 31 -24.50 8.81 20.77
C ARG A 31 -23.06 9.02 21.22
N ALA A 32 -22.80 8.90 22.53
CA ALA A 32 -21.45 9.01 23.08
C ALA A 32 -20.47 8.01 22.41
N ARG A 33 -20.88 6.74 22.27
CA ARG A 33 -20.05 5.71 21.61
C ARG A 33 -19.81 6.03 20.13
N ILE A 34 -20.80 6.60 19.45
CA ILE A 34 -20.67 7.01 18.05
C ILE A 34 -19.68 8.17 17.94
N ASP A 35 -19.79 9.18 18.81
CA ASP A 35 -18.92 10.34 18.79
C ASP A 35 -17.46 9.97 19.04
N ASP A 36 -17.20 9.14 20.06
CA ASP A 36 -15.87 8.59 20.38
C ASP A 36 -15.29 7.82 19.17
N ARG A 37 -16.12 6.99 18.53
CA ARG A 37 -15.70 6.19 17.37
C ARG A 37 -15.38 7.05 16.15
N ILE A 38 -16.12 8.14 15.94
CA ILE A 38 -15.82 9.08 14.84
C ILE A 38 -14.46 9.73 15.07
N ASP A 39 -14.17 10.20 16.29
CA ASP A 39 -12.90 10.84 16.60
C ASP A 39 -11.72 9.87 16.49
N GLU A 40 -11.89 8.63 16.95
CA GLU A 40 -10.92 7.55 16.78
C GLU A 40 -10.59 7.32 15.30
N LEU A 41 -11.61 7.21 14.44
CA LEU A 41 -11.41 6.94 13.01
C LEU A 41 -10.84 8.13 12.26
N MET A 42 -11.24 9.35 12.62
CA MET A 42 -10.66 10.57 12.06
C MET A 42 -9.16 10.64 12.40
N ALA A 43 -8.78 10.40 13.65
CA ALA A 43 -7.38 10.34 14.06
C ALA A 43 -6.63 9.20 13.35
N LEU A 44 -7.24 8.01 13.27
CA LEU A 44 -6.63 6.84 12.63
C LEU A 44 -6.34 7.06 11.15
N LEU A 45 -7.17 7.83 10.44
CA LEU A 45 -7.03 8.11 9.01
C LEU A 45 -6.36 9.46 8.70
N GLY A 46 -5.85 10.14 9.73
CA GLY A 46 -5.20 11.45 9.60
C GLY A 46 -6.14 12.52 9.02
N LEU A 47 -7.42 12.49 9.40
CA LEU A 47 -8.40 13.52 9.11
C LEU A 47 -8.38 14.56 10.23
N GLU A 48 -8.12 15.82 9.87
CA GLU A 48 -8.11 16.93 10.82
C GLU A 48 -9.48 17.09 11.51
N PRO A 49 -9.53 17.34 12.84
CA PRO A 49 -10.79 17.49 13.57
C PRO A 49 -11.72 18.57 13.02
N ASN A 50 -11.17 19.62 12.40
CA ASN A 50 -11.94 20.70 11.78
C ASN A 50 -12.76 20.25 10.55
N LEU A 51 -12.49 19.05 10.00
CA LEU A 51 -13.25 18.47 8.90
C LEU A 51 -14.52 17.78 9.37
N ARG A 52 -14.70 17.54 10.68
CA ARG A 52 -15.81 16.78 11.26
C ARG A 52 -17.18 17.29 10.80
N GLU A 53 -17.34 18.61 10.75
CA GLU A 53 -18.60 19.28 10.36
C GLU A 53 -18.66 19.67 8.88
N ARG A 54 -17.59 19.43 8.12
CA ARG A 54 -17.54 19.74 6.69
C ARG A 54 -18.38 18.76 5.89
N TYR A 55 -18.83 19.21 4.73
CA TYR A 55 -19.55 18.40 3.76
C TYR A 55 -18.60 17.84 2.69
N PRO A 56 -18.93 16.72 2.02
CA PRO A 56 -18.07 16.09 1.02
C PRO A 56 -17.56 17.03 -0.08
N HIS A 57 -18.40 17.97 -0.54
CA HIS A 57 -18.03 18.95 -1.57
C HIS A 57 -16.96 19.97 -1.12
N GLN A 58 -16.67 20.04 0.18
CA GLN A 58 -15.66 20.92 0.77
C GLN A 58 -14.32 20.20 1.01
N LEU A 59 -14.24 18.91 0.66
CA LEU A 59 -13.09 18.05 0.89
C LEU A 59 -12.36 17.76 -0.42
N SER A 60 -11.04 17.55 -0.34
CA SER A 60 -10.27 17.02 -1.46
C SER A 60 -10.67 15.58 -1.78
N GLY A 61 -10.39 15.09 -2.99
CA GLY A 61 -10.71 13.71 -3.38
C GLY A 61 -10.10 12.66 -2.43
N GLY A 62 -8.85 12.85 -2.01
CA GLY A 62 -8.20 11.99 -1.03
C GLY A 62 -8.86 12.04 0.36
N GLN A 63 -9.30 13.21 0.82
CA GLN A 63 -10.04 13.35 2.08
C GLN A 63 -11.39 12.66 2.01
N GLN A 64 -12.15 12.87 0.93
CA GLN A 64 -13.43 12.20 0.70
C GLN A 64 -13.24 10.68 0.77
N GLN A 65 -12.20 10.15 0.13
CA GLN A 65 -11.92 8.72 0.13
C GLN A 65 -11.57 8.16 1.50
N ARG A 66 -10.75 8.88 2.28
CA ARG A 66 -10.50 8.54 3.70
C ARG A 66 -11.79 8.49 4.51
N VAL A 67 -12.73 9.41 4.28
CA VAL A 67 -14.05 9.38 4.93
C VAL A 67 -14.86 8.15 4.48
N GLY A 68 -14.77 7.76 3.21
CA GLY A 68 -15.38 6.53 2.70
C GLY A 68 -14.86 5.27 3.41
N VAL A 69 -13.54 5.17 3.57
CA VAL A 69 -12.89 4.09 4.33
C VAL A 69 -13.29 4.14 5.82
N ALA A 70 -13.30 5.33 6.44
CA ALA A 70 -13.73 5.53 7.82
C ALA A 70 -15.15 5.00 8.04
N ARG A 71 -16.08 5.32 7.14
CA ARG A 71 -17.47 4.82 7.19
C ARG A 71 -17.53 3.30 7.10
N ALA A 72 -16.70 2.67 6.25
CA ALA A 72 -16.66 1.22 6.13
C ALA A 72 -16.10 0.55 7.41
N LEU A 73 -15.15 1.20 8.09
CA LEU A 73 -14.55 0.76 9.36
C LEU A 73 -15.35 1.17 10.62
N ALA A 74 -16.37 2.02 10.46
CA ALA A 74 -17.13 2.60 11.57
C ALA A 74 -17.73 1.56 12.50
N ALA A 75 -18.24 0.48 11.92
CA ALA A 75 -18.88 -0.63 12.62
C ALA A 75 -17.90 -1.71 13.14
N ASP A 76 -16.59 -1.48 13.09
CA ASP A 76 -15.54 -2.45 13.42
C ASP A 76 -15.78 -3.84 12.76
N PRO A 77 -15.85 -3.89 11.42
CA PRO A 77 -16.13 -5.14 10.73
C PRO A 77 -14.94 -6.10 10.81
N GLN A 78 -15.21 -7.40 10.88
CA GLN A 78 -14.18 -8.44 10.76
C GLN A 78 -13.57 -8.53 9.36
N VAL A 79 -14.36 -8.18 8.33
CA VAL A 79 -13.97 -8.19 6.92
C VAL A 79 -14.31 -6.84 6.29
N LEU A 80 -13.32 -6.21 5.67
CA LEU A 80 -13.45 -5.00 4.87
C LEU A 80 -13.30 -5.35 3.39
N LEU A 81 -14.33 -5.09 2.60
CA LEU A 81 -14.31 -5.21 1.16
C LEU A 81 -14.15 -3.82 0.54
N MET A 82 -13.18 -3.65 -0.35
CA MET A 82 -12.92 -2.41 -1.07
C MET A 82 -12.91 -2.68 -2.56
N ASP A 83 -13.79 -1.99 -3.29
CA ASP A 83 -13.89 -2.07 -4.75
C ASP A 83 -13.25 -0.83 -5.37
N GLU A 84 -12.16 -1.03 -6.11
CA GLU A 84 -11.26 -0.02 -6.70
C GLU A 84 -11.12 1.26 -5.88
N PRO A 85 -10.70 1.15 -4.60
CA PRO A 85 -10.66 2.32 -3.74
C PRO A 85 -9.80 3.41 -4.36
N PHE A 86 -8.61 3.11 -4.91
CA PHE A 86 -7.67 4.15 -5.34
C PHE A 86 -7.74 4.57 -6.81
N GLY A 87 -8.71 4.05 -7.58
CA GLY A 87 -8.81 4.29 -9.03
C GLY A 87 -8.98 5.77 -9.40
N ALA A 88 -9.72 6.53 -8.60
CA ALA A 88 -10.03 7.93 -8.85
C ALA A 88 -8.97 8.94 -8.34
N LEU A 89 -7.88 8.46 -7.72
CA LEU A 89 -6.85 9.33 -7.12
C LEU A 89 -5.67 9.57 -8.06
N ASP A 90 -5.09 10.77 -7.93
CA ASP A 90 -3.80 11.10 -8.52
C ASP A 90 -2.68 10.20 -7.95
N PRO A 91 -1.58 9.96 -8.70
CA PRO A 91 -0.54 9.03 -8.28
C PRO A 91 0.10 9.32 -6.92
N VAL A 92 0.23 10.60 -6.53
CA VAL A 92 0.85 11.01 -5.26
C VAL A 92 -0.08 10.70 -4.11
N THR A 93 -1.34 11.13 -4.19
CA THR A 93 -2.36 10.86 -3.17
C THR A 93 -2.67 9.37 -3.05
N ARG A 94 -2.68 8.65 -4.18
CA ARG A 94 -2.81 7.19 -4.23
C ARG A 94 -1.75 6.50 -3.38
N GLY A 95 -0.46 6.79 -3.63
CA GLY A 95 0.64 6.16 -2.91
C GLY A 95 0.59 6.41 -1.40
N ALA A 96 0.24 7.64 -0.99
CA ALA A 96 0.08 7.98 0.42
C ALA A 96 -1.08 7.20 1.08
N LEU A 97 -2.23 7.07 0.40
CA LEU A 97 -3.36 6.34 0.94
C LEU A 97 -3.11 4.82 0.99
N GLN A 98 -2.41 4.26 0.01
CA GLN A 98 -1.98 2.85 0.02
C GLN A 98 -1.09 2.53 1.23
N GLN A 99 -0.11 3.38 1.53
CA GLN A 99 0.75 3.22 2.72
C GLN A 99 -0.07 3.25 4.01
N GLU A 100 -1.03 4.17 4.07
CA GLU A 100 -1.90 4.32 5.22
C GLU A 100 -2.81 3.10 5.41
N MET A 101 -3.33 2.53 4.32
CA MET A 101 -4.11 1.29 4.37
C MET A 101 -3.27 0.11 4.87
N THR A 102 -2.02 -0.03 4.44
CA THR A 102 -1.10 -1.05 4.97
C THR A 102 -0.85 -0.86 6.46
N ARG A 103 -0.69 0.38 6.92
CA ARG A 103 -0.52 0.70 8.34
C ARG A 103 -1.77 0.32 9.14
N ILE A 104 -2.95 0.67 8.64
CA ILE A 104 -4.24 0.36 9.27
C ILE A 104 -4.48 -1.14 9.32
N HIS A 105 -4.17 -1.88 8.24
CA HIS A 105 -4.26 -3.34 8.21
C HIS A 105 -3.42 -3.98 9.32
N ARG A 106 -2.16 -3.55 9.47
CA ARG A 106 -1.25 -4.03 10.51
C ARG A 106 -1.74 -3.73 11.93
N LEU A 107 -2.38 -2.57 12.12
CA LEU A 107 -2.88 -2.16 13.44
C LEU A 107 -4.18 -2.87 13.83
N LEU A 108 -5.13 -2.99 12.90
CA LEU A 108 -6.45 -3.54 13.19
C LEU A 108 -6.53 -5.06 13.04
N GLY A 109 -5.63 -5.67 12.26
CA GLY A 109 -5.61 -7.12 12.02
C GLY A 109 -6.91 -7.67 11.41
N ARG A 110 -7.62 -6.85 10.63
CA ARG A 110 -8.89 -7.22 9.99
C ARG A 110 -8.62 -7.76 8.59
N THR A 111 -9.44 -8.69 8.13
CA THR A 111 -9.33 -9.22 6.77
C THR A 111 -9.76 -8.15 5.77
N ILE A 112 -8.89 -7.83 4.82
CA ILE A 112 -9.17 -6.87 3.75
C ILE A 112 -9.22 -7.63 2.42
N VAL A 113 -10.33 -7.48 1.70
CA VAL A 113 -10.48 -7.95 0.32
C VAL A 113 -10.50 -6.71 -0.56
N LEU A 114 -9.52 -6.61 -1.45
CA LEU A 114 -9.32 -5.49 -2.35
C LEU A 114 -9.53 -5.97 -3.79
N VAL A 115 -10.43 -5.30 -4.51
CA VAL A 115 -10.61 -5.49 -5.95
C VAL A 115 -9.98 -4.31 -6.66
N THR A 116 -9.05 -4.57 -7.56
CA THR A 116 -8.37 -3.55 -8.35
C THR A 116 -8.04 -4.08 -9.75
N HIS A 117 -8.03 -3.19 -10.74
CA HIS A 117 -7.49 -3.45 -12.06
C HIS A 117 -6.01 -3.04 -12.19
N ASP A 118 -5.44 -2.39 -11.16
CA ASP A 118 -4.05 -1.95 -11.13
C ASP A 118 -3.16 -3.07 -10.56
N ILE A 119 -2.23 -3.55 -11.38
CA ILE A 119 -1.34 -4.65 -11.02
C ILE A 119 -0.32 -4.22 -9.97
N ASP A 120 0.20 -3.00 -10.05
CA ASP A 120 1.21 -2.51 -9.11
C ASP A 120 0.60 -2.31 -7.72
N GLU A 121 -0.65 -1.90 -7.66
CA GLU A 121 -1.43 -1.85 -6.41
C GLU A 121 -1.56 -3.25 -5.79
N ALA A 122 -2.00 -4.22 -6.60
CA ALA A 122 -2.22 -5.58 -6.14
C ALA A 122 -0.92 -6.19 -5.59
N LEU A 123 0.20 -6.02 -6.31
CA LEU A 123 1.51 -6.53 -5.90
C LEU A 123 2.02 -5.89 -4.60
N ARG A 124 1.74 -4.60 -4.37
CA ARG A 124 2.25 -3.88 -3.19
C ARG A 124 1.43 -4.14 -1.92
N LEU A 125 0.12 -4.32 -2.05
CA LEU A 125 -0.79 -4.40 -0.90
C LEU A 125 -1.17 -5.82 -0.52
N ALA A 126 -1.23 -6.73 -1.49
CA ALA A 126 -1.77 -8.06 -1.25
C ALA A 126 -0.74 -9.02 -0.67
N GLU A 127 -1.13 -9.74 0.38
CA GLU A 127 -0.42 -10.93 0.84
C GLU A 127 -0.75 -12.15 -0.04
N HIS A 128 -1.98 -12.17 -0.57
CA HIS A 128 -2.50 -13.19 -1.46
C HIS A 128 -3.27 -12.54 -2.60
N LEU A 129 -2.94 -12.95 -3.83
CA LEU A 129 -3.55 -12.46 -5.06
C LEU A 129 -4.42 -13.54 -5.68
N VAL A 130 -5.54 -13.12 -6.24
CA VAL A 130 -6.44 -13.94 -7.06
C VAL A 130 -6.62 -13.22 -8.38
N LEU A 131 -6.13 -13.83 -9.46
CA LEU A 131 -6.33 -13.35 -10.83
C LEU A 131 -7.53 -14.08 -11.42
N MET A 132 -8.51 -13.31 -11.89
CA MET A 132 -9.72 -13.82 -12.52
C MET A 132 -9.78 -13.40 -13.98
N ASP A 133 -10.33 -14.26 -14.83
CA ASP A 133 -10.62 -13.98 -16.24
C ASP A 133 -11.99 -14.56 -16.58
N HIS A 134 -12.86 -13.77 -17.22
CA HIS A 134 -14.22 -14.15 -17.57
C HIS A 134 -15.04 -14.82 -16.43
N GLY A 135 -14.77 -14.47 -15.17
CA GLY A 135 -15.46 -15.02 -14.00
C GLY A 135 -14.81 -16.28 -13.41
N GLU A 136 -13.77 -16.82 -14.04
CA GLU A 136 -13.03 -17.99 -13.56
C GLU A 136 -11.72 -17.57 -12.89
N VAL A 137 -11.32 -18.27 -11.83
CA VAL A 137 -10.01 -18.05 -11.19
C VAL A 137 -8.93 -18.70 -12.02
N VAL A 138 -8.08 -17.87 -12.64
CA VAL A 138 -6.98 -18.34 -13.50
C VAL A 138 -5.78 -18.76 -12.68
N GLN A 139 -5.42 -17.96 -11.67
CA GLN A 139 -4.30 -18.22 -10.79
C GLN A 139 -4.48 -17.51 -9.45
N GLN A 140 -4.05 -18.15 -8.37
CA GLN A 140 -4.00 -17.54 -7.05
C GLN A 140 -2.71 -17.91 -6.32
N GLY A 141 -2.24 -17.03 -5.44
CA GLY A 141 -0.98 -17.24 -4.71
C GLY A 141 -0.40 -15.95 -4.14
N ASN A 142 0.76 -16.04 -3.51
CA ASN A 142 1.48 -14.84 -3.09
C ASN A 142 2.01 -14.05 -4.32
N PRO A 143 2.23 -12.72 -4.19
CA PRO A 143 2.73 -11.89 -5.29
C PRO A 143 3.97 -12.43 -6.00
N LEU A 144 4.90 -13.01 -5.22
CA LEU A 144 6.15 -13.55 -5.76
C LEU A 144 5.93 -14.77 -6.65
N THR A 145 5.02 -15.67 -6.27
CA THR A 145 4.68 -16.88 -7.04
C THR A 145 3.90 -16.50 -8.29
N MET A 146 3.01 -15.51 -8.20
CA MET A 146 2.28 -14.96 -9.35
C MET A 146 3.24 -14.48 -10.45
N LEU A 147 4.35 -13.81 -10.08
CA LEU A 147 5.34 -13.31 -11.03
C LEU A 147 6.34 -14.37 -11.52
N THR A 148 6.83 -15.22 -10.62
CA THR A 148 7.91 -16.18 -10.93
C THR A 148 7.43 -17.49 -11.56
N ARG A 149 6.17 -17.86 -11.32
CA ARG A 149 5.55 -19.10 -11.77
C ARG A 149 4.14 -18.84 -12.32
N PRO A 150 4.02 -18.13 -13.46
CA PRO A 150 2.72 -17.95 -14.11
C PRO A 150 2.17 -19.30 -14.59
N ALA A 151 0.88 -19.54 -14.36
CA ALA A 151 0.20 -20.80 -14.69
C ALA A 151 -0.02 -20.97 -16.19
N ASN A 152 -0.18 -19.88 -16.93
CA ASN A 152 -0.38 -19.88 -18.39
C ASN A 152 0.16 -18.59 -19.04
N ASP A 153 0.15 -18.55 -20.37
CA ASP A 153 0.61 -17.39 -21.13
C ASP A 153 -0.24 -16.13 -20.90
N PHE A 154 -1.53 -16.28 -20.58
CA PHE A 154 -2.39 -15.16 -20.21
C PHE A 154 -1.88 -14.46 -18.95
N VAL A 155 -1.61 -15.20 -17.87
CA VAL A 155 -1.05 -14.62 -16.64
C VAL A 155 0.29 -13.95 -16.92
N ARG A 156 1.12 -14.58 -17.74
CA ARG A 156 2.43 -14.05 -18.13
C ARG A 156 2.34 -12.76 -18.95
N GLN A 157 1.33 -12.63 -19.81
CA GLN A 157 1.07 -11.42 -20.59
C GLN A 157 0.45 -10.32 -19.70
N PHE A 158 -0.48 -10.69 -18.83
CA PHE A 158 -1.12 -9.79 -17.87
C PHE A 158 -0.07 -9.06 -17.00
N PHE A 159 0.90 -9.79 -16.45
CA PHE A 159 1.96 -9.18 -15.64
C PHE A 159 3.08 -8.49 -16.45
N GLY A 160 3.07 -8.55 -17.78
CA GLY A 160 4.00 -7.84 -18.66
C GLY A 160 5.45 -8.35 -18.63
N ARG A 161 5.93 -8.93 -19.74
CA ARG A 161 7.32 -9.47 -19.84
C ARG A 161 8.42 -8.42 -19.65
N SER A 162 8.18 -7.18 -20.10
CA SER A 162 9.12 -6.06 -20.08
C SER A 162 9.24 -5.38 -18.72
N GLU A 163 8.21 -5.47 -17.88
CA GLU A 163 8.15 -4.81 -16.56
C GLU A 163 8.41 -5.76 -15.40
N LEU A 164 8.48 -7.06 -15.67
CA LEU A 164 8.75 -8.12 -14.69
C LEU A 164 9.98 -7.83 -13.82
N GLY A 165 11.08 -7.33 -14.41
CA GLY A 165 12.26 -6.95 -13.66
C GLY A 165 12.01 -5.82 -12.66
N VAL A 166 11.31 -4.76 -13.08
CA VAL A 166 10.96 -3.61 -12.23
C VAL A 166 9.97 -4.00 -11.12
N ARG A 167 9.03 -4.90 -11.43
CA ARG A 167 8.04 -5.42 -10.47
C ARG A 167 8.67 -6.38 -9.45
N LEU A 168 9.65 -7.19 -9.85
CA LEU A 168 10.41 -8.00 -8.90
C LEU A 168 11.24 -7.11 -7.96
N LEU A 169 11.81 -6.02 -8.47
CA LEU A 169 12.54 -5.04 -7.64
C LEU A 169 11.61 -4.25 -6.71
N SER A 170 10.32 -4.09 -7.04
CA SER A 170 9.38 -3.38 -6.16
C SER A 170 8.87 -4.24 -5.01
N LEU A 171 8.94 -5.58 -5.14
CA LEU A 171 8.58 -6.54 -4.09
C LEU A 171 9.72 -6.85 -3.12
N ARG A 172 10.96 -6.54 -3.49
CA ARG A 172 12.15 -6.80 -2.69
C ARG A 172 12.56 -5.56 -1.92
N SER A 173 12.89 -5.72 -0.65
CA SER A 173 13.46 -4.65 0.16
C SER A 173 14.98 -4.61 0.00
N VAL A 174 15.58 -3.47 0.36
CA VAL A 174 17.03 -3.33 0.45
C VAL A 174 17.58 -4.34 1.47
N ALA A 175 16.88 -4.54 2.59
CA ALA A 175 17.24 -5.51 3.64
C ALA A 175 17.52 -6.93 3.11
N ASP A 176 16.76 -7.39 2.11
CA ASP A 176 16.92 -8.73 1.50
C ASP A 176 18.29 -8.94 0.86
N TYR A 177 19.00 -7.85 0.53
CA TYR A 177 20.26 -7.89 -0.20
C TYR A 177 21.43 -7.20 0.52
N VAL A 178 21.23 -6.66 1.73
CA VAL A 178 22.31 -6.03 2.50
C VAL A 178 23.36 -7.09 2.87
N ARG A 179 24.57 -6.94 2.34
CA ARG A 179 25.75 -7.69 2.79
C ARG A 179 26.33 -7.03 4.03
N ARG A 180 26.18 -7.68 5.18
CA ARG A 180 26.61 -7.16 6.49
C ARG A 180 28.13 -6.96 6.65
N GLU A 181 28.95 -7.42 5.70
CA GLU A 181 30.41 -7.54 5.87
C GLU A 181 31.28 -6.63 4.99
N GLU A 182 30.75 -6.06 3.90
CA GLU A 182 31.51 -5.13 3.03
C GLU A 182 31.19 -3.68 3.42
N ARG A 183 32.02 -2.62 3.29
CA ARG A 183 31.57 -1.20 3.50
C ARG A 183 31.50 -0.45 2.17
N ALA A 184 30.39 0.21 1.84
CA ALA A 184 30.31 1.14 0.70
C ALA A 184 30.38 2.60 1.15
N GLU A 185 31.02 3.44 0.35
CA GLU A 185 30.88 4.89 0.43
C GLU A 185 29.60 5.30 -0.31
N GLY A 186 28.71 6.04 0.34
CA GLY A 186 27.45 6.48 -0.27
C GLY A 186 26.43 6.97 0.75
N GLU A 187 25.30 7.48 0.25
CA GLU A 187 24.16 7.91 1.06
C GLU A 187 23.47 6.70 1.72
N ALA A 188 23.04 6.86 2.97
CA ALA A 188 22.40 5.78 3.73
C ALA A 188 21.03 5.43 3.12
N LEU A 189 20.82 4.14 2.85
CA LEU A 189 19.57 3.62 2.34
C LEU A 189 18.76 3.00 3.48
N ALA A 190 17.47 3.35 3.58
CA ALA A 190 16.55 2.73 4.54
C ALA A 190 16.32 1.24 4.21
N GLU A 191 16.31 0.38 5.21
CA GLU A 191 16.24 -1.08 5.04
C GLU A 191 14.92 -1.55 4.42
N GLU A 192 13.80 -0.91 4.81
CA GLU A 192 12.46 -1.17 4.29
C GLU A 192 12.21 -0.58 2.90
N MET A 193 13.16 0.16 2.34
CA MET A 193 13.04 0.71 0.99
C MET A 193 13.04 -0.40 -0.05
N THR A 194 12.22 -0.27 -1.09
CA THR A 194 12.20 -1.24 -2.20
C THR A 194 13.38 -1.04 -3.14
N LEU A 195 13.86 -2.10 -3.78
CA LEU A 195 15.00 -2.02 -4.69
C LEU A 195 14.75 -1.10 -5.89
N THR A 196 13.50 -0.99 -6.36
CA THR A 196 13.13 -0.02 -7.42
C THR A 196 13.36 1.43 -6.97
N ARG A 197 13.06 1.75 -5.71
CA ARG A 197 13.30 3.10 -5.16
C ARG A 197 14.78 3.34 -4.87
N CYS A 198 15.52 2.30 -4.49
CA CYS A 198 16.97 2.32 -4.30
C CYS A 198 17.75 2.53 -5.62
N ALA A 199 17.25 2.05 -6.74
CA ALA A 199 17.94 2.15 -8.04
C ALA A 199 18.18 3.62 -8.47
N LEU A 200 17.28 4.54 -8.11
CA LEU A 200 17.39 5.97 -8.45
C LEU A 200 18.56 6.68 -7.75
N PRO A 201 18.69 6.63 -6.41
CA PRO A 201 19.88 7.13 -5.70
C PRO A 201 21.16 6.43 -6.16
N VAL A 202 21.15 5.10 -6.34
CA VAL A 202 22.34 4.33 -6.75
C VAL A 202 22.80 4.69 -8.17
N CYS A 203 21.87 4.95 -9.10
CA CYS A 203 22.19 5.46 -10.43
C CYS A 203 22.71 6.91 -10.41
N ARG A 204 22.22 7.76 -9.50
CA ARG A 204 22.73 9.13 -9.31
C ARG A 204 24.10 9.19 -8.65
N ALA A 205 24.37 8.30 -7.71
CA ALA A 205 25.61 8.26 -6.93
C ALA A 205 26.75 7.52 -7.65
N GLY A 206 26.46 6.75 -8.71
CA GLY A 206 27.44 5.89 -9.37
C GLY A 206 27.80 4.70 -8.49
N MET A 207 27.11 3.57 -8.69
CA MET A 207 27.39 2.24 -8.12
C MET A 207 28.29 2.21 -6.86
N ARG A 208 27.74 2.63 -5.72
CA ARG A 208 28.11 2.23 -4.34
C ARG A 208 27.10 2.90 -3.39
N GLY A 209 26.26 2.10 -2.72
CA GLY A 209 25.32 2.59 -1.72
C GLY A 209 25.38 1.68 -0.48
N ALA A 210 25.39 2.29 0.70
CA ALA A 210 25.48 1.60 1.99
C ALA A 210 24.14 1.68 2.72
N ALA A 211 23.71 0.58 3.33
CA ALA A 211 22.60 0.59 4.29
C ALA A 211 23.14 0.98 5.67
N GLY A 212 22.45 1.87 6.37
CA GLY A 212 22.80 2.32 7.71
C GLY A 212 21.55 2.61 8.53
N ASP A 213 21.47 1.98 9.69
CA ASP A 213 20.43 2.19 10.70
C ASP A 213 20.88 3.32 11.64
N GLU A 214 20.12 4.41 11.71
CA GLU A 214 20.36 5.47 12.69
C GLU A 214 19.65 5.10 14.00
N HIS A 215 20.35 4.40 14.91
CA HIS A 215 20.27 4.59 16.37
C HIS A 215 21.44 3.86 17.08
N ALA A 216 22.23 4.64 17.84
CA ALA A 216 23.34 4.27 18.76
C ALA A 216 24.77 4.09 18.17
N GLY A 217 25.69 5.00 18.55
CA GLY A 217 27.15 4.88 18.28
C GLY A 217 27.91 3.99 19.28
N PRO A 218 29.27 4.00 19.34
CA PRO A 218 30.27 4.30 18.32
C PRO A 218 31.06 3.02 17.98
N ALA A 219 30.70 2.32 16.91
CA ALA A 219 31.55 1.30 16.28
C ALA A 219 31.04 1.04 14.86
N LEU A 220 31.24 2.04 13.99
CA LEU A 220 30.72 2.09 12.63
C LEU A 220 31.20 0.89 11.78
N ARG A 221 30.36 -0.15 11.68
CA ARG A 221 30.47 -1.28 10.75
C ARG A 221 29.37 -1.09 9.70
N HIS A 222 29.75 -0.82 8.45
CA HIS A 222 28.81 -0.51 7.36
C HIS A 222 28.88 -1.56 6.23
N ALA A 223 27.86 -1.60 5.36
CA ALA A 223 27.58 -2.59 4.29
C ALA A 223 27.95 -2.07 2.85
N ALA A 224 28.39 -2.90 1.88
CA ALA A 224 28.69 -2.56 0.48
C ALA A 224 28.03 -3.54 -0.50
N PHE A 225 27.80 -3.07 -1.73
CA PHE A 225 27.24 -3.86 -2.83
C PHE A 225 28.20 -3.82 -4.02
N SER A 226 28.69 -4.98 -4.48
CA SER A 226 29.46 -5.10 -5.73
C SER A 226 28.64 -5.79 -6.82
N GLY A 227 28.39 -5.09 -7.92
CA GLY A 227 27.90 -5.67 -9.17
C GLY A 227 29.09 -6.08 -10.05
N SER A 228 29.30 -7.37 -10.25
CA SER A 228 30.29 -7.88 -11.21
C SER A 228 29.73 -7.78 -12.63
N ALA A 229 30.03 -6.69 -13.33
CA ALA A 229 30.01 -6.68 -14.79
C ALA A 229 31.34 -7.26 -15.28
N GLY A 230 31.33 -8.48 -15.82
CA GLY A 230 32.53 -9.08 -16.40
C GLY A 230 32.49 -10.60 -16.50
N GLY A 231 31.90 -11.11 -17.58
CA GLY A 231 32.01 -12.51 -17.97
C GLY A 231 31.79 -12.61 -19.48
N GLY A 232 32.86 -12.44 -20.25
CA GLY A 232 32.84 -12.56 -21.70
C GLY A 232 32.53 -13.98 -22.16
N VAL A 233 31.82 -14.08 -23.29
CA VAL A 233 31.83 -15.27 -24.15
C VAL A 233 31.93 -14.76 -25.58
N ASN A 234 33.12 -14.93 -26.17
CA ASN A 234 33.30 -15.07 -27.61
C ASN A 234 32.66 -16.41 -28.02
N VAL A 235 31.70 -16.38 -28.95
CA VAL A 235 31.67 -17.12 -30.24
C VAL A 235 30.69 -16.38 -31.14
#